data_AF-W2TAY7-F1
#
_entry.id   AF-W2TAY7-F1
#
_cell.length_a   1.000
_cell.length_b   1.000
_cell.length_c   1.000
_cell.angle_alpha   90.00
_cell.angle_beta   90.00
_cell.angle_gamma   90.00
#
_symmetry.space_group_name_H-M   'P 1'
#
loop_
_entity.id
_entity.type
_entity.pdbx_description
1 polymer ?
#
loop_
_entity_poly.entity_id
_entity_poly.type
_entity_poly.pdbx_seq_one_letter_code
_entity_poly.pdbx_strand_id
1 'polypeptide(L)'
;MKIRYLQKDLLYRRMRCLANYEAANKNLERARGRNKDIPKAETEQQEACKKFEDISALAKTELKDLKKRRVLAFKKNLADLADLEIKHAKAQIQVLNELIGRLKQQP
;
A
#
# COMPACT_ATOMS: atom_id res chain seq x y z
N MET A 1 3.41 2.09 10.63
CA MET A 1 2.90 0.69 10.69
C MET A 1 1.44 0.54 10.20
N LYS A 2 0.52 1.44 10.57
CA LYS A 2 -0.94 1.34 10.31
C LYS A 2 -1.36 1.16 8.82
N ILE A 3 -0.71 1.85 7.88
CA ILE A 3 -1.03 1.77 6.43
C ILE A 3 -0.77 0.37 5.85
N ARG A 4 0.27 -0.34 6.34
CA ARG A 4 0.63 -1.66 5.83
C ARG A 4 -0.40 -2.74 6.20
N TYR A 5 -1.04 -2.59 7.36
CA TYR A 5 -2.12 -3.49 7.81
C TYR A 5 -3.41 -3.26 7.00
N LEU A 6 -3.74 -2.00 6.70
CA LEU A 6 -4.91 -1.65 5.89
C LEU A 6 -4.87 -2.24 4.48
N GLN A 7 -3.69 -2.34 3.87
CA GLN A 7 -3.56 -2.92 2.53
C GLN A 7 -3.70 -4.43 2.51
N LYS A 8 -3.10 -5.11 3.49
CA LYS A 8 -3.29 -6.56 3.63
C LYS A 8 -4.75 -6.90 3.90
N ASP A 9 -5.41 -6.11 4.73
CA ASP A 9 -6.85 -6.24 5.01
C ASP A 9 -7.70 -6.01 3.75
N LEU A 10 -7.41 -4.98 2.95
CA LEU A 10 -8.11 -4.73 1.68
C LEU A 10 -7.98 -5.90 0.70
N LEU A 11 -6.78 -6.47 0.55
CA LEU A 11 -6.55 -7.63 -0.31
C LEU A 11 -7.27 -8.88 0.22
N TYR A 12 -7.28 -9.07 1.54
CA TYR A 12 -7.99 -10.17 2.19
C TYR A 12 -9.50 -10.06 1.96
N ARG A 13 -10.09 -8.87 2.17
CA ARG A 13 -11.51 -8.61 1.90
C ARG A 13 -11.84 -8.85 0.42
N ARG A 14 -10.99 -8.40 -0.52
CA ARG A 14 -11.18 -8.67 -1.95
C ARG A 14 -11.21 -10.17 -2.24
N MET A 15 -10.29 -10.94 -1.66
CA MET A 15 -10.24 -12.39 -1.81
C MET A 15 -11.52 -13.06 -1.31
N ARG A 16 -12.07 -12.59 -0.17
CA ARG A 16 -13.36 -13.07 0.35
C ARG A 16 -14.53 -12.73 -0.57
N CYS A 17 -14.58 -11.52 -1.13
CA CYS A 17 -15.60 -11.14 -2.10
C CYS A 17 -15.54 -11.98 -3.37
N LEU A 18 -14.33 -12.31 -3.87
CA LEU A 18 -14.16 -13.21 -5.01
C LEU A 18 -14.71 -14.60 -4.72
N ALA A 19 -14.35 -15.18 -3.58
CA ALA A 19 -14.85 -16.50 -3.20
C ALA A 19 -16.38 -16.53 -3.07
N ASN A 20 -16.98 -15.47 -2.52
CA ASN A 20 -18.43 -15.33 -2.45
C ASN A 20 -19.08 -15.23 -3.83
N TYR A 21 -18.47 -14.45 -4.73
CA TYR A 21 -18.94 -14.33 -6.12
C TYR A 21 -18.88 -15.67 -6.86
N GLU A 22 -17.77 -16.39 -6.77
CA GLU A 22 -17.61 -17.73 -7.37
C GLU A 22 -18.64 -18.73 -6.81
N ALA A 23 -18.91 -18.68 -5.51
CA ALA A 23 -19.93 -19.51 -4.87
C ALA A 23 -21.34 -19.18 -5.36
N ALA A 24 -21.70 -17.89 -5.43
CA ALA A 24 -22.98 -17.44 -5.96
C ALA A 24 -23.15 -17.83 -7.43
N ASN A 25 -22.08 -17.72 -8.23
CA ASN A 25 -22.08 -18.14 -9.63
C ASN A 25 -22.33 -19.65 -9.77
N LYS A 26 -21.68 -20.49 -8.95
CA LYS A 26 -21.95 -21.94 -8.93
C LYS A 26 -23.38 -22.26 -8.51
N ASN A 27 -23.96 -21.50 -7.58
CA ASN A 27 -25.35 -21.69 -7.16
C ASN A 27 -26.34 -21.32 -8.27
N LEU A 28 -26.07 -20.25 -9.01
CA LEU A 28 -26.86 -19.88 -10.18
C LEU A 28 -26.85 -20.98 -11.25
N GLU A 29 -25.68 -21.54 -11.56
CA GLU A 29 -25.59 -22.66 -12.52
C GLU A 29 -26.38 -23.89 -12.06
N ARG A 30 -26.39 -24.18 -10.75
CA ARG A 30 -27.24 -25.26 -10.19
C ARG A 30 -28.73 -24.94 -10.29
N ALA A 31 -29.14 -23.70 -10.03
CA ALA A 31 -30.53 -23.25 -10.14
C ALA A 31 -31.03 -23.37 -11.58
N ARG A 32 -30.19 -22.97 -12.55
CA ARG A 32 -30.43 -23.14 -14.00
C ARG A 32 -30.57 -24.61 -14.37
N GLY A 33 -29.64 -25.46 -13.94
CA GLY A 33 -29.68 -26.89 -14.21
C GLY A 33 -30.91 -27.62 -13.63
N ARG A 34 -31.49 -27.12 -12.53
CA ARG A 34 -32.71 -27.65 -11.90
C ARG A 34 -33.99 -26.95 -12.37
N ASN A 35 -33.86 -25.93 -13.20
CA ASN A 35 -34.94 -25.04 -13.62
C ASN A 35 -35.80 -24.50 -12.46
N LYS A 36 -35.16 -24.16 -11.33
CA LYS A 36 -35.81 -23.77 -10.08
C LYS A 36 -35.04 -22.64 -9.39
N ASP A 37 -35.75 -21.69 -8.79
CA ASP A 37 -35.19 -20.57 -7.99
C ASP A 37 -34.21 -19.66 -8.76
N ILE A 38 -34.28 -19.65 -10.10
CA ILE A 38 -33.36 -18.89 -10.97
C ILE A 38 -33.35 -17.39 -10.65
N PRO A 39 -34.49 -16.67 -10.55
CA PRO A 39 -34.47 -15.21 -10.33
C PRO A 39 -33.80 -14.80 -9.02
N LYS A 40 -33.96 -15.62 -7.98
CA LYS A 40 -33.31 -15.41 -6.68
C LYS A 40 -31.80 -15.60 -6.80
N ALA A 41 -31.36 -16.70 -7.41
CA ALA A 41 -29.95 -16.99 -7.59
C ALA A 41 -29.25 -15.95 -8.51
N GLU A 42 -29.94 -15.40 -9.50
CA GLU A 42 -29.43 -14.32 -10.36
C GLU A 42 -29.22 -13.03 -9.56
N THR A 43 -30.19 -12.67 -8.72
CA THR A 43 -30.07 -11.48 -7.86
C THR A 43 -28.90 -11.62 -6.88
N GLU A 44 -28.77 -12.77 -6.22
CA GLU A 44 -27.66 -13.05 -5.29
C GLU A 44 -26.29 -13.02 -6.00
N GLN A 45 -26.20 -13.54 -7.21
CA GLN A 45 -24.98 -13.50 -8.02
C GLN A 45 -24.63 -12.07 -8.43
N GLN A 46 -25.62 -11.28 -8.87
CA GLN A 46 -25.42 -9.91 -9.31
C GLN A 46 -24.95 -9.00 -8.16
N GLU A 47 -25.51 -9.18 -6.96
CA GLU A 47 -25.04 -8.48 -5.76
C GLU A 47 -23.61 -8.85 -5.37
N ALA A 48 -23.27 -10.15 -5.45
CA ALA A 48 -21.93 -10.62 -5.15
C ALA A 48 -20.90 -10.11 -6.18
N CYS A 49 -21.29 -10.05 -7.47
CA CYS A 49 -20.50 -9.50 -8.55
C CYS A 49 -20.19 -8.03 -8.29
N LYS A 50 -21.23 -7.21 -8.05
CA LYS A 50 -21.07 -5.77 -7.77
C LYS A 50 -20.13 -5.51 -6.60
N LYS A 51 -20.30 -6.23 -5.48
CA LYS A 51 -19.42 -6.12 -4.31
C LYS A 51 -17.96 -6.46 -4.65
N PHE A 52 -17.72 -7.47 -5.48
CA PHE A 52 -16.38 -7.86 -5.93
C PHE A 52 -15.76 -6.83 -6.89
N GLU A 53 -16.55 -6.25 -7.77
CA GLU A 53 -16.10 -5.21 -8.72
C GLU A 53 -15.72 -3.93 -7.97
N ASP A 54 -16.57 -3.45 -7.06
CA ASP A 54 -16.33 -2.25 -6.26
C ASP A 54 -15.02 -2.35 -5.46
N ILE A 55 -14.82 -3.46 -4.73
CA ILE A 55 -13.60 -3.67 -3.95
C ILE A 55 -12.36 -3.88 -4.86
N SER A 56 -12.55 -4.47 -6.04
CA SER A 56 -11.46 -4.65 -7.01
C SER A 56 -11.02 -3.31 -7.61
N ALA A 57 -11.96 -2.40 -7.89
CA ALA A 57 -11.66 -1.05 -8.34
C ALA A 57 -10.87 -0.28 -7.29
N LEU A 58 -11.33 -0.29 -6.03
CA LEU A 58 -10.65 0.34 -4.90
C LEU A 58 -9.23 -0.23 -4.72
N ALA A 59 -9.08 -1.55 -4.73
CA ALA A 59 -7.78 -2.20 -4.58
C ALA A 59 -6.79 -1.83 -5.69
N LYS A 60 -7.25 -1.72 -6.95
CA LYS A 60 -6.39 -1.30 -8.07
C LYS A 60 -5.86 0.12 -7.87
N THR A 61 -6.70 1.05 -7.42
CA THR A 61 -6.32 2.44 -7.16
C THR A 61 -5.32 2.52 -6.00
N GLU A 62 -5.64 1.90 -4.86
CA GLU A 62 -4.78 1.93 -3.67
C GLU A 62 -3.38 1.33 -3.92
N LEU A 63 -3.29 0.26 -4.73
CA LEU A 63 -1.99 -0.34 -5.08
C LEU A 63 -1.15 0.61 -5.94
N LYS A 64 -1.76 1.31 -6.90
CA LYS A 64 -1.06 2.30 -7.72
C LYS A 64 -0.56 3.46 -6.86
N ASP A 65 -1.38 3.97 -5.97
CA ASP A 65 -1.04 5.12 -5.13
C ASP A 65 -0.03 4.76 -4.04
N LEU A 66 -0.05 3.53 -3.53
CA LEU A 66 1.01 3.03 -2.67
C LEU A 66 2.37 3.08 -3.37
N LYS A 67 2.46 2.58 -4.61
CA LYS A 67 3.71 2.57 -5.36
C LYS A 67 4.26 3.99 -5.51
N LYS A 68 3.40 4.95 -5.86
CA LYS A 68 3.77 6.37 -5.96
C LYS A 68 4.25 6.94 -4.63
N ARG A 69 3.47 6.79 -3.55
CA ARG A 69 3.82 7.26 -2.21
C ARG A 69 5.14 6.68 -1.72
N ARG A 70 5.38 5.40 -1.99
CA ARG A 70 6.62 4.72 -1.58
C ARG A 70 7.85 5.34 -2.26
N VAL A 71 7.78 5.57 -3.58
CA VAL A 71 8.90 6.19 -4.32
C VAL A 71 9.16 7.61 -3.82
N LEU A 72 8.11 8.41 -3.62
CA LEU A 72 8.24 9.77 -3.09
C LEU A 72 8.86 9.79 -1.69
N ALA A 73 8.43 8.91 -0.79
CA ALA A 73 9.00 8.78 0.54
C ALA A 73 10.49 8.38 0.49
N PHE A 74 10.87 7.43 -0.36
CA PHE A 74 12.29 7.07 -0.52
C PHE A 74 13.13 8.24 -1.03
N LYS A 75 12.65 8.96 -2.06
CA LYS A 75 13.35 10.13 -2.59
C LYS A 75 13.55 11.20 -1.53
N LYS A 76 12.49 11.52 -0.78
CA LYS A 76 12.55 12.49 0.31
C LYS A 76 13.54 12.05 1.39
N ASN A 77 13.44 10.80 1.86
CA ASN A 77 14.32 10.29 2.90
C ASN A 77 15.80 10.31 2.49
N LEU A 78 16.12 10.04 1.22
CA LEU A 78 17.49 10.13 0.71
C LEU A 78 18.01 11.57 0.65
N ALA A 79 17.17 12.51 0.21
CA ALA A 79 17.53 13.93 0.20
C ALA A 79 17.74 14.44 1.64
N ASP A 80 16.80 14.15 2.54
CA ASP A 80 16.88 14.52 3.96
C ASP A 80 18.14 13.92 4.62
N LEU A 81 18.50 12.67 4.28
CA LEU A 81 19.72 12.03 4.77
C LEU A 81 20.98 12.72 4.25
N ALA A 82 21.06 12.99 2.94
CA ALA A 82 22.21 13.67 2.35
C ALA A 82 22.41 15.07 2.95
N ASP A 83 21.32 15.82 3.17
CA ASP A 83 21.37 17.13 3.81
C ASP A 83 21.88 17.04 5.27
N LEU A 84 21.49 15.99 6.00
CA LEU A 84 22.00 15.74 7.35
C LEU A 84 23.48 15.38 7.34
N GLU A 85 23.92 14.52 6.43
CA GLU A 85 25.33 14.14 6.29
C GLU A 85 26.22 15.34 5.94
N ILE A 86 25.76 16.23 5.04
CA ILE A 86 26.47 17.47 4.71
C ILE A 86 26.59 18.38 5.93
N LYS A 87 25.50 18.55 6.70
CA LYS A 87 25.53 19.36 7.93
C LYS A 87 26.51 18.77 8.95
N HIS A 88 26.49 17.46 9.13
CA HIS A 88 27.38 16.76 10.05
C HIS A 88 28.85 16.92 9.64
N ALA A 89 29.17 16.71 8.35
CA ALA A 89 30.52 16.90 7.83
C ALA A 89 31.01 18.34 8.03
N LYS A 90 30.17 19.35 7.78
CA LYS A 90 30.52 20.76 8.03
C LYS A 90 30.81 21.03 9.51
N ALA A 91 29.99 20.49 10.42
CA ALA A 91 30.22 20.62 11.86
C ALA A 91 31.53 19.95 12.31
N GLN A 92 31.84 18.76 11.77
CA GLN A 92 33.11 18.07 12.04
C GLN A 92 34.32 18.88 11.56
N ILE A 93 34.25 19.44 10.34
CA ILE A 93 35.31 20.32 9.80
C ILE A 93 35.52 21.54 10.70
N GLN A 94 34.44 22.16 11.18
CA GLN A 94 34.53 23.31 12.08
C GLN A 94 35.28 22.95 13.38
N VAL A 95 34.91 21.85 14.03
CA VAL A 95 35.58 21.38 15.26
C VAL A 95 37.06 21.09 15.00
N LEU A 96 37.40 20.43 13.89
CA LEU A 96 38.79 20.15 13.53
C LEU A 96 39.60 21.43 13.31
N ASN A 97 39.03 22.42 12.62
CA ASN A 97 39.68 23.72 12.42
C ASN A 97 39.92 24.47 13.74
N GLU A 98 38.94 24.44 14.66
CA GLU A 98 39.10 25.01 16.00
C GLU A 98 40.24 24.33 16.78
N LEU A 99 40.33 22.99 16.73
CA LEU A 99 41.41 22.24 17.36
C LEU A 99 42.78 22.55 16.76
N ILE A 100 42.89 22.58 15.43
CA ILE A 100 44.13 22.97 14.73
C ILE A 100 44.55 24.39 15.11
N GLY A 101 43.59 25.32 15.18
CA GLY A 101 43.85 26.70 15.59
C GLY A 101 44.46 26.79 17.00
N ARG A 102 43.92 26.02 17.96
CA ARG A 102 44.46 25.93 19.32
C ARG A 102 45.86 25.32 19.37
N LEU A 103 46.11 24.25 18.60
CA LEU A 103 47.42 23.62 18.54
C LEU A 103 48.49 24.56 17.98
N LYS A 104 48.15 25.35 16.95
CA LYS A 104 49.07 26.35 16.38
C LYS A 104 49.40 27.51 17.33
N GLN A 105 48.61 27.72 18.36
CA GLN A 105 48.81 28.77 19.38
C GLN A 105 49.58 28.25 20.61
N GLN A 106 49.93 26.95 20.65
CA GLN A 106 50.81 26.43 21.70
C GLN A 106 52.25 26.94 21.48
N PRO A 107 52.92 27.40 22.55
CA PRO A 107 54.29 27.91 22.49
C PRO A 107 55.34 26.83 22.17
#